data_AF-A0A1Z9SMA4-F1
#
_entry.id   AF-A0A1Z9SMA4-F1
#
_cell.length_a   1.000
_cell.length_b   1.000
_cell.length_c   1.000
_cell.angle_alpha   90.00
_cell.angle_beta   90.00
_cell.angle_gamma   90.00
#
_symmetry.space_group_name_H-M   'P 1'
#
loop_
_entity.id
_entity.type
_entity.pdbx_description
1 polymer ?
#
loop_
_entity_poly.entity_id
_entity_poly.type
_entity_poly.pdbx_seq_one_letter_code
_entity_poly.pdbx_strand_id
1 'polypeptide(L)'
;MNYIFKLLLFIYQARKSWWYTSTCRTKARFIRTFLGSFWLGLSNLLSIAVLAGVYGTVFKVANFKDYSIYLGLGLVVWNYISSSVLGSAAIFEINSMNIKNSNINPIFYVVEEWAFQLQTFAQSFSLVLLVLSFIKVSLISNFIIY
;
A
#
# COMPACT_ATOMS: atom_id res chain seq x y z
N MET A 1 -32.98 -6.24 14.91
CA MET A 1 -32.22 -5.72 13.74
C MET A 1 -30.73 -5.89 14.04
N ASN A 2 -30.07 -6.84 13.36
CA ASN A 2 -28.75 -7.36 13.73
C ASN A 2 -27.69 -6.27 13.89
N TYR A 3 -26.91 -6.31 14.98
CA TYR A 3 -25.82 -5.39 15.26
C TYR A 3 -24.82 -5.28 14.09
N ILE A 4 -24.55 -6.40 13.42
CA ILE A 4 -23.73 -6.49 12.20
C ILE A 4 -24.27 -5.57 11.09
N PHE A 5 -25.59 -5.54 10.88
CA PHE A 5 -26.20 -4.71 9.84
C PHE A 5 -26.05 -3.22 10.14
N LYS A 6 -26.16 -2.82 11.43
CA LYS A 6 -25.90 -1.44 11.86
C LYS A 6 -24.43 -1.03 11.64
N LEU A 7 -23.49 -1.93 11.89
CA LEU A 7 -22.06 -1.70 11.63
C LEU A 7 -21.79 -1.51 10.13
N LEU A 8 -22.33 -2.38 9.28
CA LEU A 8 -22.15 -2.28 7.82
C LEU A 8 -22.74 -0.97 7.27
N LEU A 9 -23.92 -0.58 7.76
CA LEU A 9 -24.52 0.72 7.42
C LEU A 9 -23.64 1.89 7.86
N PHE A 10 -23.09 1.84 9.08
CA PHE A 10 -22.16 2.87 9.56
C PHE A 10 -20.92 2.99 8.67
N ILE A 11 -20.29 1.86 8.31
CA ILE A 11 -19.12 1.82 7.41
C ILE A 11 -19.46 2.46 6.06
N TYR A 12 -20.64 2.13 5.52
CA TYR A 12 -21.09 2.67 4.24
C TYR A 12 -21.39 4.17 4.30
N GLN A 13 -22.07 4.64 5.36
CA GLN A 13 -22.37 6.07 5.55
C GLN A 13 -21.09 6.88 5.76
N ALA A 14 -20.15 6.36 6.55
CA ALA A 14 -18.88 7.00 6.84
C ALA A 14 -17.86 6.91 5.68
N ARG A 15 -18.23 6.35 4.52
CA ARG A 15 -17.31 6.08 3.39
C ARG A 15 -16.42 7.22 2.96
N LYS A 16 -17.01 8.41 2.86
CA LYS A 16 -16.27 9.60 2.47
C LYS A 16 -15.30 10.04 3.57
N SER A 17 -15.69 9.86 4.82
CA SER A 17 -14.92 10.31 5.97
C SER A 17 -13.68 9.46 6.17
N TRP A 18 -13.80 8.13 6.27
CA TRP A 18 -12.61 7.28 6.46
C TRP A 18 -11.66 7.31 5.25
N TRP A 19 -12.17 7.42 4.02
CA TRP A 19 -11.33 7.57 2.82
C TRP A 19 -10.53 8.88 2.83
N TYR A 20 -11.19 9.97 3.23
CA TYR A 20 -10.58 11.29 3.34
C TYR A 20 -9.53 11.34 4.45
N THR A 21 -9.86 10.83 5.65
CA THR A 21 -8.91 10.81 6.77
C THR A 21 -7.65 10.02 6.43
N SER A 22 -7.79 8.89 5.73
CA SER A 22 -6.65 8.12 5.20
C SER A 22 -5.77 8.93 4.25
N THR A 23 -6.40 9.69 3.34
CA THR A 23 -5.68 10.56 2.40
C THR A 23 -4.96 11.68 3.16
N CYS A 24 -5.60 12.26 4.17
CA CYS A 24 -5.01 13.27 5.04
C CYS A 24 -3.81 12.72 5.83
N ARG A 25 -3.88 11.49 6.33
CA ARG A 25 -2.74 10.81 6.98
C ARG A 25 -1.56 10.69 6.03
N THR A 26 -1.79 10.26 4.78
CA THR A 26 -0.73 10.20 3.76
C THR A 26 -0.15 11.59 3.48
N LYS A 27 -0.99 12.60 3.28
CA LYS A 27 -0.53 13.98 3.05
C LYS A 27 0.28 14.52 4.23
N ALA A 28 -0.19 14.33 5.46
CA ALA A 28 0.47 14.79 6.67
C ALA A 28 1.87 14.16 6.82
N ARG A 29 2.01 12.87 6.47
CA ARG A 29 3.30 12.16 6.48
C ARG A 29 4.33 12.79 5.54
N PHE A 30 3.89 13.36 4.42
CA PHE A 30 4.78 13.86 3.36
C PHE A 30 4.74 15.38 3.15
N ILE A 31 4.05 16.14 4.00
CA ILE A 31 3.77 17.57 3.80
C ILE A 31 5.03 18.46 3.73
N ARG A 32 6.17 17.96 4.22
CA ARG A 32 7.47 18.64 4.20
C ARG A 32 8.51 17.96 3.30
N THR A 33 8.09 17.04 2.44
CA THR A 33 9.01 16.28 1.58
C THR A 33 8.93 16.77 0.14
N PHE A 34 10.08 16.83 -0.54
CA PHE A 34 10.19 17.36 -1.90
C PHE A 34 9.36 16.59 -2.94
N LEU A 35 9.40 15.24 -2.89
CA LEU A 35 8.65 14.36 -3.81
C LEU A 35 7.24 14.00 -3.29
N GLY A 36 6.84 14.46 -2.10
CA GLY A 36 5.56 14.10 -1.51
C GLY A 36 5.38 12.59 -1.33
N SER A 37 4.17 12.09 -1.62
CA SER A 37 3.80 10.69 -1.43
C SER A 37 4.56 9.71 -2.35
N PHE A 38 5.21 10.21 -3.42
CA PHE A 38 6.00 9.36 -4.34
C PHE A 38 7.20 8.71 -3.65
N TRP A 39 7.64 9.24 -2.50
CA TRP A 39 8.68 8.62 -1.67
C TRP A 39 8.39 7.17 -1.28
N LEU A 40 7.11 6.81 -1.07
CA LEU A 40 6.72 5.45 -0.74
C LEU A 40 7.02 4.47 -1.88
N GLY A 41 6.69 4.85 -3.11
CA GLY A 41 6.98 4.03 -4.29
C GLY A 41 8.47 4.00 -4.60
N LEU A 42 9.17 5.12 -4.42
CA LEU A 42 10.61 5.21 -4.69
C LEU A 42 11.44 4.34 -3.73
N SER A 43 11.09 4.32 -2.44
CA SER A 43 11.77 3.46 -1.47
C SER A 43 11.59 1.98 -1.82
N ASN A 44 10.38 1.58 -2.20
CA ASN A 44 10.11 0.20 -2.62
C ASN A 44 10.88 -0.16 -3.90
N LEU A 45 10.91 0.74 -4.88
CA LEU A 45 11.73 0.58 -6.09
C LEU A 45 13.20 0.40 -5.81
N LEU A 46 13.76 1.20 -4.89
CA LEU A 46 15.17 1.09 -4.53
C LEU A 46 15.45 -0.29 -3.90
N SER A 47 14.59 -0.77 -3.00
CA SER A 47 14.69 -2.12 -2.45
C SER A 47 14.64 -3.19 -3.53
N ILE A 48 13.72 -3.07 -4.50
CA ILE A 48 13.62 -3.98 -5.65
C ILE A 48 14.90 -3.95 -6.47
N ALA A 49 15.44 -2.76 -6.78
CA ALA A 49 16.66 -2.61 -7.58
C ALA A 49 17.88 -3.26 -6.92
N VAL A 50 18.05 -3.05 -5.61
CA VAL A 50 19.13 -3.66 -4.84
C VAL A 50 18.98 -5.18 -4.79
N LEU A 51 17.80 -5.70 -4.45
CA LEU A 51 17.55 -7.14 -4.36
C LEU A 51 17.66 -7.81 -5.73
N ALA A 52 17.16 -7.18 -6.79
CA ALA A 52 17.30 -7.66 -8.17
C ALA A 52 18.78 -7.73 -8.57
N GLY A 53 19.58 -6.71 -8.26
CA GLY A 53 21.01 -6.70 -8.55
C GLY A 53 21.79 -7.75 -7.77
N VAL A 54 21.61 -7.83 -6.45
CA VAL A 54 22.29 -8.80 -5.58
C VAL A 54 21.90 -10.23 -5.96
N TYR A 55 20.61 -10.54 -6.00
CA TYR A 55 20.20 -11.91 -6.29
C TYR A 55 20.37 -12.28 -7.77
N GLY A 56 20.21 -11.33 -8.69
CA GLY A 56 20.49 -11.57 -10.11
C GLY A 56 21.96 -11.93 -10.36
N THR A 57 22.89 -11.29 -9.65
CA THR A 57 24.33 -11.60 -9.74
C THR A 57 24.69 -12.90 -9.02
N VAL A 58 24.19 -13.12 -7.81
CA VAL A 58 24.46 -14.34 -7.02
C VAL A 58 23.93 -15.59 -7.71
N PHE A 59 22.70 -15.57 -8.21
CA PHE A 59 22.08 -16.73 -8.86
C PHE A 59 22.40 -16.84 -10.36
N LYS A 60 23.21 -15.92 -10.92
CA LYS A 60 23.59 -15.88 -12.35
C LYS A 60 22.39 -16.08 -13.28
N VAL A 61 21.33 -15.32 -13.04
CA VAL A 61 20.05 -15.52 -13.71
C VAL A 61 20.17 -15.23 -15.20
N ALA A 62 19.81 -16.20 -16.05
CA ALA A 62 19.88 -16.07 -17.51
C ALA A 62 18.98 -14.94 -18.06
N ASN A 63 17.77 -14.79 -17.50
CA ASN A 63 16.81 -13.76 -17.89
C ASN A 63 16.60 -12.73 -16.77
N PHE A 64 17.55 -11.81 -16.61
CA PHE A 64 17.51 -10.78 -15.56
C PHE A 64 16.26 -9.90 -15.62
N LYS A 65 15.76 -9.59 -16.83
CA LYS A 65 14.57 -8.75 -17.03
C LYS A 65 13.32 -9.39 -16.43
N ASP A 66 13.04 -10.64 -16.79
CA ASP A 66 11.85 -11.35 -16.32
C ASP A 66 11.89 -11.59 -14.82
N TYR A 67 13.07 -11.95 -14.30
CA TYR A 67 13.29 -12.10 -12.87
C TYR A 67 13.00 -10.81 -12.09
N SER A 68 13.52 -9.67 -12.56
CA SER A 68 13.32 -8.37 -11.90
C SER A 68 11.84 -7.97 -11.85
N ILE A 69 11.07 -8.35 -12.87
CA ILE A 69 9.63 -8.09 -12.95
C ILE A 69 8.87 -8.92 -11.92
N TYR A 70 9.11 -10.23 -11.88
CA TYR A 70 8.44 -11.12 -10.92
C TYR A 70 8.80 -10.75 -9.48
N LEU A 71 10.09 -10.46 -9.23
CA LEU A 71 10.56 -10.00 -7.92
C LEU A 71 9.93 -8.67 -7.53
N GLY A 72 9.88 -7.70 -8.47
CA GLY A 72 9.30 -6.39 -8.21
C GLY A 72 7.82 -6.46 -7.84
N LEU A 73 7.01 -7.15 -8.65
CA LEU A 73 5.58 -7.34 -8.37
C LEU A 73 5.34 -8.09 -7.07
N GLY A 74 6.08 -9.18 -6.84
CA GLY A 74 5.99 -9.97 -5.61
C GLY A 74 6.32 -9.15 -4.37
N LEU A 75 7.39 -8.35 -4.42
CA LEU A 75 7.80 -7.50 -3.30
C LEU A 75 6.80 -6.39 -2.99
N VAL A 76 6.19 -5.74 -3.99
CA VAL A 76 5.15 -4.73 -3.73
C VAL A 76 3.96 -5.34 -2.99
N VAL A 77 3.48 -6.50 -3.47
CA VAL A 77 2.36 -7.21 -2.85
C VAL A 77 2.73 -7.66 -1.44
N TRP A 78 3.93 -8.21 -1.26
CA TRP A 78 4.41 -8.62 0.05
C TRP A 78 4.51 -7.45 1.03
N ASN A 79 5.05 -6.31 0.60
CA ASN A 79 5.15 -5.10 1.42
C ASN A 79 3.78 -4.57 1.84
N TYR A 80 2.78 -4.65 0.96
CA TYR A 80 1.40 -4.33 1.32
C TYR A 80 0.82 -5.28 2.38
N ILE A 81 1.01 -6.59 2.22
CA ILE A 81 0.55 -7.60 3.20
C ILE A 81 1.22 -7.35 4.56
N SER A 82 2.55 -7.23 4.57
CA SER A 82 3.33 -6.99 5.78
C SER A 82 2.90 -5.72 6.50
N SER A 83 2.78 -4.60 5.77
CA SER A 83 2.34 -3.32 6.34
C SER A 83 0.90 -3.37 6.85
N SER A 84 0.01 -4.08 6.17
CA SER A 84 -1.39 -4.23 6.59
C SER A 84 -1.51 -5.06 7.88
N VAL A 85 -0.76 -6.15 8.01
CA VAL A 85 -0.77 -7.00 9.21
C VAL A 85 -0.18 -6.25 10.40
N LEU A 86 0.98 -5.64 10.23
CA LEU A 86 1.64 -4.87 11.29
C LEU A 86 0.82 -3.64 11.69
N GLY A 87 0.28 -2.91 10.71
CA GLY A 87 -0.61 -1.78 10.94
C GLY A 87 -1.84 -2.19 11.74
N SER A 88 -2.47 -3.31 11.34
CA SER A 88 -3.66 -3.87 12.00
C SER A 88 -3.42 -4.25 13.46
N ALA A 89 -2.24 -4.81 13.78
CA ALA A 89 -1.89 -5.20 15.14
C ALA A 89 -1.80 -4.00 16.11
N ALA A 90 -1.38 -2.83 15.61
CA ALA A 90 -1.13 -1.65 16.43
C ALA A 90 -2.27 -0.59 16.39
N ILE A 91 -3.35 -0.80 15.63
CA ILE A 91 -4.40 0.23 15.37
C ILE A 91 -4.96 0.81 16.67
N PHE A 92 -5.35 -0.04 17.62
CA PHE A 92 -6.01 0.42 18.84
C PHE A 92 -5.05 1.06 19.84
N GLU A 93 -3.78 0.65 19.83
CA GLU A 93 -2.74 1.27 20.65
C GLU A 93 -2.49 2.71 20.18
N ILE A 94 -2.24 2.88 18.89
CA ILE A 94 -1.95 4.18 18.25
C ILE A 94 -3.14 5.14 18.40
N ASN A 95 -4.38 4.64 18.25
CA ASN A 95 -5.59 5.46 18.33
C ASN A 95 -6.23 5.50 19.73
N SER A 96 -5.57 4.95 20.76
CA SER A 96 -6.14 4.80 22.10
C SER A 96 -6.63 6.12 22.71
N MET A 97 -5.90 7.21 22.53
CA MET A 97 -6.28 8.54 23.00
C MET A 97 -7.55 9.06 22.29
N ASN A 98 -7.63 8.88 20.97
CA ASN A 98 -8.78 9.31 20.19
C ASN A 98 -10.03 8.48 20.50
N ILE A 99 -9.86 7.17 20.70
CA ILE A 99 -10.96 6.25 21.07
C ILE A 99 -11.52 6.61 22.45
N LYS A 100 -10.66 7.00 23.40
CA LYS A 100 -11.10 7.40 24.75
C LYS A 100 -11.76 8.79 24.79
N ASN A 101 -11.32 9.70 23.92
CA ASN A 101 -11.77 11.10 23.93
C ASN A 101 -12.90 11.43 22.93
N SER A 102 -13.26 10.49 22.04
CA SER A 102 -14.28 10.71 21.01
C SER A 102 -15.37 9.63 21.03
N ASN A 103 -16.58 9.99 20.62
CA ASN A 103 -17.72 9.08 20.53
C ASN A 103 -17.79 8.31 19.19
N ILE A 104 -16.65 8.13 18.51
CA ILE A 104 -16.60 7.43 17.22
C ILE A 104 -16.51 5.93 17.46
N ASN A 105 -17.26 5.14 16.68
CA ASN A 105 -17.18 3.68 16.77
C ASN A 105 -15.76 3.20 16.37
N PRO A 106 -15.07 2.38 17.19
CA PRO A 106 -13.70 1.91 16.92
C PRO A 106 -13.49 1.25 15.55
N ILE A 107 -14.55 0.68 14.94
CA ILE A 107 -14.50 0.11 13.58
C ILE A 107 -14.06 1.13 12.53
N PHE A 108 -14.28 2.43 12.79
CA PHE A 108 -13.85 3.51 11.90
C PHE A 108 -12.34 3.45 11.65
N TYR A 109 -11.54 3.29 12.70
CA TYR A 109 -10.07 3.24 12.60
C TYR A 109 -9.57 2.01 11.84
N VAL A 110 -10.32 0.90 11.91
CA VAL A 110 -10.01 -0.32 11.15
C VAL A 110 -10.18 -0.09 9.64
N VAL A 111 -11.30 0.52 9.25
CA VAL A 111 -11.58 0.80 7.82
C VAL A 111 -10.68 1.93 7.30
N GLU A 112 -10.36 2.91 8.15
CA GLU A 112 -9.37 3.95 7.85
C GLU A 112 -7.99 3.34 7.62
N GLU A 113 -7.51 2.44 8.49
CA GLU A 113 -6.21 1.78 8.27
C GLU A 113 -6.21 0.94 6.99
N TRP A 114 -7.27 0.18 6.72
CA TRP A 114 -7.43 -0.55 5.47
C TRP A 114 -7.35 0.38 4.25
N ALA A 115 -8.05 1.51 4.28
CA ALA A 115 -8.03 2.48 3.19
C ALA A 115 -6.66 3.14 3.02
N PHE A 116 -5.95 3.43 4.13
CA PHE A 116 -4.59 3.96 4.11
C PHE A 116 -3.60 2.97 3.44
N GLN A 117 -3.67 1.69 3.82
CA GLN A 117 -2.83 0.65 3.23
C GLN A 117 -3.14 0.44 1.74
N LEU A 118 -4.43 0.46 1.37
CA LEU A 118 -4.86 0.35 -0.03
C LEU A 118 -4.39 1.52 -0.88
N GLN A 119 -4.50 2.76 -0.39
CA GLN A 119 -3.99 3.96 -1.08
C GLN A 119 -2.47 3.90 -1.26
N THR A 120 -1.75 3.48 -0.22
CA THR A 120 -0.29 3.32 -0.25
C THR A 120 0.14 2.23 -1.25
N PHE A 121 -0.55 1.09 -1.24
CA PHE A 121 -0.32 0.01 -2.20
C PHE A 121 -0.59 0.48 -3.63
N ALA A 122 -1.74 1.10 -3.89
CA ALA A 122 -2.11 1.57 -5.23
C ALA A 122 -1.06 2.52 -5.80
N GLN A 123 -0.57 3.45 -4.97
CA GLN A 123 0.51 4.36 -5.38
C GLN A 123 1.83 3.64 -5.62
N SER A 124 2.26 2.78 -4.69
CA SER A 124 3.53 2.03 -4.82
C SER A 124 3.51 1.09 -6.02
N PHE A 125 2.42 0.36 -6.19
CA PHE A 125 2.17 -0.55 -7.32
C PHE A 125 2.18 0.20 -8.64
N SER A 126 1.48 1.34 -8.75
CA SER A 126 1.47 2.14 -9.99
C SER A 126 2.88 2.60 -10.37
N LEU A 127 3.66 3.05 -9.39
CA LEU A 127 5.03 3.54 -9.61
C LEU A 127 5.98 2.41 -10.02
N VAL A 128 5.90 1.26 -9.34
CA VAL A 128 6.71 0.08 -9.68
C VAL A 128 6.34 -0.47 -11.05
N LEU A 129 5.04 -0.57 -11.36
CA LEU A 129 4.55 -1.03 -12.66
C LEU A 129 5.03 -0.11 -13.80
N LEU A 130 4.99 1.20 -13.59
CA LEU A 130 5.51 2.19 -14.54
C LEU A 130 7.00 1.97 -14.82
N VAL A 131 7.83 1.80 -13.79
CA VAL A 131 9.28 1.60 -13.95
C VAL A 131 9.60 0.25 -14.60
N LEU A 132 8.94 -0.83 -14.19
CA LEU A 132 9.15 -2.15 -14.80
C LEU A 132 8.69 -2.20 -16.26
N SER A 133 7.67 -1.43 -16.63
CA SER A 133 7.21 -1.33 -18.02
C SER A 133 8.28 -0.77 -18.96
N PHE A 134 9.19 0.10 -18.48
CA PHE A 134 10.31 0.57 -19.29
C PHE A 134 11.35 -0.52 -19.58
N ILE A 135 11.46 -1.54 -18.73
CA ILE A 135 12.41 -2.66 -18.91
C ILE A 135 11.90 -3.67 -19.94
N LYS A 136 10.58 -3.92 -19.95
CA LYS A 136 9.89 -4.82 -20.89
C LYS A 136 8.51 -4.25 -21.25
N VAL A 137 8.42 -3.58 -22.39
CA VAL A 137 7.18 -2.95 -22.89
C VAL A 137 6.06 -3.97 -23.10
N SER A 138 6.38 -5.24 -23.36
CA SER A 138 5.39 -6.32 -23.53
C SER A 138 4.64 -6.72 -22.25
N LEU A 139 4.94 -6.11 -21.09
CA LEU A 139 4.23 -6.36 -19.84
C LEU A 139 2.81 -5.79 -19.85
N ILE A 140 2.66 -4.56 -20.33
CA ILE A 140 1.35 -3.88 -20.36
C ILE A 140 0.38 -4.67 -21.24
N SER A 141 0.84 -5.18 -22.38
CA SER A 141 0.01 -6.01 -23.26
C SER A 141 -0.42 -7.31 -22.59
N ASN A 142 0.46 -7.99 -21.85
CA ASN A 142 0.08 -9.23 -21.15
C ASN A 142 -0.91 -9.01 -20.01
N PHE A 143 -0.84 -7.87 -19.30
CA PHE A 143 -1.78 -7.54 -18.23
C PHE A 143 -3.18 -7.10 -18.73
N ILE A 144 -3.29 -6.71 -20.00
CA ILE A 144 -4.54 -6.27 -20.64
C ILE A 144 -5.20 -7.43 -21.42
N ILE A 145 -4.40 -8.34 -21.96
CA ILE A 145 -4.87 -9.42 -22.85
C ILE A 145 -5.24 -10.71 -22.07
N TYR A 146 -4.61 -10.94 -20.91
CA TYR A 146 -4.90 -12.06 -20.01
C TYR A 146 -5.43 -11.55 -18.66
#